data_AF-A0A9N8PWW1-F1
#
_entry.id   AF-A0A9N8PWW1-F1
#
_cell.length_a   1.000
_cell.length_b   1.000
_cell.length_c   1.000
_cell.angle_alpha   90.00
_cell.angle_beta   90.00
_cell.angle_gamma   90.00
#
_symmetry.space_group_name_H-M   'P 1'
#
loop_
_entity.id
_entity.type
_entity.pdbx_description
1 polymer ?
#
loop_
_entity_poly.entity_id
_entity_poly.type
_entity_poly.pdbx_seq_one_letter_code
_entity_poly.pdbx_strand_id
1 'polypeptide(L)' 'MVSISLTDPAVQSYIVYSAVLAMKMFAITLLTAKVRMSKKVFANAEDAKANHGTVKLDDPDVERVRRAHLNDL' A
#
# COMPACT_ATOMS: atom_id res chain seq x y z
N MET A 1 -24.90 -13.97 22.46
CA MET A 1 -24.09 -13.13 21.56
C MET A 1 -22.99 -12.51 22.39
N VAL A 2 -21.73 -12.54 21.94
CA VAL A 2 -20.63 -11.86 22.64
C VAL A 2 -20.75 -10.37 22.37
N SER A 3 -20.92 -9.56 23.43
CA SER A 3 -20.94 -8.11 23.34
C SER A 3 -19.51 -7.56 23.44
N ILE A 4 -19.07 -6.81 22.44
CA ILE A 4 -17.78 -6.09 22.47
C ILE A 4 -17.99 -4.76 23.18
N SER A 5 -17.28 -4.52 24.29
CA SER A 5 -17.33 -3.25 25.00
C SER A 5 -16.23 -2.31 24.51
N LEU A 6 -16.58 -1.08 24.13
CA LEU A 6 -15.62 -0.04 23.72
C LEU A 6 -14.81 0.54 24.89
N THR A 7 -15.20 0.25 26.13
CA THR A 7 -14.47 0.66 27.33
C THR A 7 -13.40 -0.35 27.75
N ASP A 8 -13.38 -1.53 27.13
CA ASP A 8 -12.34 -2.53 27.38
C ASP A 8 -10.99 -2.01 26.87
N PRO A 9 -9.96 -1.88 27.73
CA PRO A 9 -8.63 -1.42 27.33
C PRO A 9 -8.01 -2.24 26.19
N ALA A 10 -8.31 -3.54 26.10
CA ALA A 10 -7.82 -4.40 25.03
C ALA A 10 -8.47 -4.03 23.68
N VAL A 11 -9.78 -3.75 23.68
CA VAL A 11 -10.52 -3.32 22.48
C VAL A 11 -10.03 -1.95 22.02
N GLN A 12 -9.81 -1.01 22.93
CA GLN A 12 -9.28 0.31 22.60
C GLN A 12 -7.88 0.21 21.97
N SER A 13 -7.00 -0.58 22.58
CA SER A 13 -5.65 -0.83 22.07
C SER A 13 -5.71 -1.47 20.67
N TYR A 14 -6.56 -2.48 20.50
CA TYR A 14 -6.76 -3.15 19.22
C TYR A 14 -7.19 -2.17 18.12
N ILE A 15 -8.15 -1.28 18.39
CA ILE A 15 -8.62 -0.26 17.44
C ILE A 15 -7.48 0.66 17.03
N VAL A 16 -6.71 1.18 17.99
CA VAL A 16 -5.60 2.10 17.71
C VAL A 16 -4.53 1.43 16.86
N TYR A 17 -4.08 0.23 17.23
CA TYR A 17 -3.04 -0.47 16.46
C TYR A 17 -3.53 -0.93 15.09
N SER A 18 -4.80 -1.32 14.97
CA SER A 18 -5.41 -1.63 13.66
C SER A 18 -5.45 -0.39 12.76
N ALA A 19 -5.80 0.77 13.31
CA ALA A 19 -5.78 2.03 12.57
C ALA A 19 -4.36 2.42 12.13
N VAL A 20 -3.35 2.22 12.98
CA VAL A 20 -1.94 2.45 12.63
C VAL A 20 -1.48 1.52 11.50
N LEU A 21 -1.84 0.24 11.55
CA LEU A 21 -1.52 -0.72 10.48
C LEU A 21 -2.24 -0.36 9.17
N ALA A 22 -3.51 0.03 9.23
CA ALA A 22 -4.24 0.50 8.05
C ALA A 22 -3.60 1.78 7.45
N MET A 23 -3.16 2.71 8.29
CA MET A 23 -2.44 3.90 7.85
C MET A 23 -1.10 3.53 7.18
N LYS A 24 -0.38 2.55 7.74
CA LYS A 24 0.85 2.02 7.14
C LYS A 24 0.60 1.44 5.75
N MET A 25 -0.53 0.75 5.54
CA MET A 25 -0.92 0.25 4.22
C MET A 25 -1.13 1.36 3.20
N PHE A 26 -1.84 2.43 3.59
CA PHE A 26 -1.99 3.60 2.73
C PHE A 26 -0.65 4.30 2.45
N ALA A 27 0.30 4.29 3.38
CA ALA A 27 1.63 4.82 3.10
C ALA A 27 2.37 4.00 2.02
N ILE A 28 2.22 2.67 2.01
CA ILE A 28 2.83 1.80 0.99
C ILE A 28 2.19 2.00 -0.40
N THR A 29 0.88 2.26 -0.51
CA THR A 29 0.25 2.58 -1.80
C THR A 29 0.81 3.88 -2.38
N LEU A 30 0.92 4.92 -1.57
CA LEU A 30 1.52 6.21 -1.96
C LEU A 30 2.99 6.05 -2.37
N LEU A 31 3.75 5.24 -1.62
CA LEU A 31 5.14 4.95 -1.96
C LEU A 31 5.24 4.21 -3.29
N THR A 32 4.36 3.24 -3.55
CA THR A 32 4.30 2.51 -4.82
C THR A 32 4.04 3.47 -5.99
N ALA A 33 3.08 4.38 -5.86
CA ALA A 33 2.81 5.40 -6.87
C ALA A 33 4.03 6.31 -7.10
N LYS A 34 4.69 6.77 -6.02
CA LYS A 34 5.90 7.60 -6.11
C LYS A 34 7.03 6.88 -6.85
N VAL A 35 7.29 5.61 -6.55
CA VAL A 35 8.33 4.81 -7.21
C VAL A 35 8.03 4.65 -8.70
N ARG A 36 6.77 4.34 -9.07
CA ARG A 36 6.35 4.23 -10.48
C ARG A 36 6.54 5.54 -11.23
N MET A 37 6.11 6.66 -10.65
CA MET A 37 6.28 7.99 -11.25
C MET A 37 7.75 8.38 -11.39
N SER A 38 8.57 8.11 -10.38
CA SER A 38 10.00 8.42 -10.40
C SER A 38 10.77 7.62 -11.45
N LYS A 39 10.43 6.34 -11.63
CA LYS A 39 11.09 5.46 -12.60
C LYS A 39 10.43 5.48 -13.98
N LYS A 40 9.26 6.12 -14.11
CA LYS A 40 8.37 6.09 -15.29
C LYS A 40 8.07 4.66 -15.77
N VAL A 41 7.89 3.74 -14.81
CA VAL A 41 7.57 2.34 -15.07
C VAL A 41 6.15 2.06 -14.58
N PHE A 42 5.29 1.71 -15.52
CA PHE A 42 3.86 1.54 -15.29
C PHE A 42 3.41 0.11 -15.62
N ALA A 43 2.32 -0.33 -15.00
CA ALA A 43 1.76 -1.65 -15.27
C ALA A 43 0.91 -1.67 -16.54
N ASN A 44 0.32 -0.53 -16.89
CA ASN A 44 -0.63 -0.40 -17.98
C ASN A 44 -0.15 0.60 -19.04
N ALA A 45 -0.63 0.45 -20.28
CA ALA A 45 -0.17 1.22 -21.43
C ALA A 45 -0.69 2.67 -21.43
N GLU A 46 -1.89 2.92 -20.92
CA GLU A 46 -2.49 4.24 -20.79
C GLU A 46 -1.67 5.13 -19.85
N ASP A 47 -1.25 4.60 -18.70
CA ASP A 47 -0.43 5.31 -17.72
C ASP A 47 0.96 5.61 -18.26
N ALA A 48 1.57 4.62 -18.94
CA ALA A 48 2.85 4.79 -19.60
C ALA A 48 2.77 5.86 -20.70
N LYS A 49 1.72 5.86 -21.51
CA LYS A 49 1.51 6.86 -22.56
C LYS A 49 1.30 8.26 -21.97
N ALA A 50 0.47 8.38 -20.93
CA ALA A 50 0.18 9.66 -20.28
C ALA A 50 1.41 10.29 -19.61
N ASN A 51 2.33 9.46 -19.10
CA ASN A 51 3.50 9.91 -18.32
C ASN A 51 4.83 9.79 -19.09
N HIS A 52 4.79 9.54 -20.40
CA HIS A 52 5.99 9.28 -21.22
C HIS A 52 6.93 8.22 -20.61
N GLY A 53 6.33 7.15 -20.10
CA GLY A 53 7.00 6.01 -19.48
C GLY A 53 6.91 4.75 -20.31
N THR A 54 7.32 3.64 -19.69
CA THR A 54 7.30 2.31 -20.31
C THR A 54 6.42 1.36 -19.52
N VAL A 55 5.81 0.41 -20.23
CA VAL A 55 5.09 -0.70 -19.60
C VAL A 55 6.12 -1.77 -19.24
N LYS A 56 6.33 -1.98 -17.94
CA LYS A 56 7.28 -2.97 -17.43
C LYS A 56 6.81 -3.49 -16.07
N LEU A 57 6.86 -4.81 -15.89
CA LEU A 57 6.32 -5.50 -14.71
C LEU A 57 7.41 -6.10 -13.80
N ASP A 58 8.65 -6.14 -14.26
CA ASP A 58 9.81 -6.77 -13.61
C ASP A 58 10.81 -5.74 -13.08
N ASP A 59 10.41 -4.47 -12.90
CA ASP A 59 11.29 -3.48 -12.27
C ASP A 59 11.54 -3.83 -10.79
N PRO A 60 12.79 -3.99 -10.35
CA PRO A 60 13.10 -4.52 -9.02
C PRO A 60 12.62 -3.63 -7.88
N ASP A 61 12.54 -2.31 -8.07
CA ASP A 61 12.10 -1.37 -7.02
C ASP A 61 10.58 -1.33 -6.93
N VAL A 62 9.90 -1.32 -8.08
CA VAL A 62 8.43 -1.43 -8.15
C VAL A 62 7.97 -2.76 -7.54
N GLU A 63 8.64 -3.87 -7.87
CA GLU A 63 8.32 -5.18 -7.31
C GLU A 63 8.65 -5.29 -5.83
N ARG A 64 9.65 -4.55 -5.32
CA ARG A 64 9.95 -4.50 -3.88
C ARG A 64 8.79 -3.86 -3.11
N VAL A 65 8.31 -2.69 -3.54
CA VAL A 65 7.21 -2.00 -2.86
C VAL A 65 5.88 -2.74 -3.02
N ARG A 66 5.66 -3.38 -4.17
CA ARG A 66 4.50 -4.27 -4.39
C ARG A 66 4.51 -5.46 -3.43
N ARG A 67 5.65 -6.13 -3.26
CA ARG A 67 5.79 -7.25 -2.31
C ARG A 67 5.64 -6.81 -0.86
N ALA A 68 6.12 -5.61 -0.51
CA ALA A 68 5.89 -5.05 0.82
C ALA A 68 4.39 -4.86 1.08
N HIS A 69 3.64 -4.31 0.11
CA HIS A 69 2.20 -4.15 0.23
C HIS A 69 1.46 -5.49 0.35
N LEU A 70 1.86 -6.49 -0.45
CA LEU A 70 1.27 -7.82 -0.42
C LEU A 70 1.60 -8.62 0.85
N ASN A 71 2.71 -8.32 1.51
CA ASN A 71 3.06 -8.97 2.78
C ASN A 71 2.18 -8.51 3.94
N ASP A 72 1.61 -7.31 3.81
CA ASP A 72 0.74 -6.73 4.82
C ASP A 72 -0.74 -7.12 4.66
N LEU A 73 -1.12 -7.65 3.50
CA LEU A 73 -2.45 -8.22 3.22
C LEU A 73 -2.51 -9.68 3.68
#